data_AF-A0AAD7GMR2-F1
#
_entry.id   AF-A0AAD7GMR2-F1
#
_cell.length_a   1.000
_cell.length_b   1.000
_cell.length_c   1.000
_cell.angle_alpha   90.00
_cell.angle_beta   90.00
_cell.angle_gamma   90.00
#
_symmetry.space_group_name_H-M   'P 1'
#
loop_
_entity.id
_entity.type
_entity.pdbx_description
1 polymer ?
#
loop_
_entity_poly.entity_id
_entity_poly.type
_entity_poly.pdbx_seq_one_letter_code
_entity_poly.pdbx_strand_id
1 'polypeptide(L)'
;MSYGIMVPRGGQTHLITYRTTRPANLLYFDGMSAAWGEGWLDSQHMFIFGMSKNGSKDIGWWDDYGRAEKLCEWAKFRAIDGFVRMNAGFEIVWCDFQSPALQLVSHLNITPPGTPESTPFPFPRSPRRDLIPMELDSQASPDFLEDPPEGPPRREPGGGGDGPPRRGPGRDGPGRWRPRMSDLALTGTLEWVRAASHRSFSPQPHLTLLYWGMVTYYHPRLTSLLADRIGRPMHSHSLVNISSQDARSVVDEVDEVLARVEAGDRGSDMDWGTTARDIVEYWGDRISHMHAYLLNASDPSANATAALPAIRTLAYTLLNPYMQPGLTPNASGWDLFFGVPSALVPDAFAFDTTTTALERCTYQATGFLSQLHTTRMTPQEILLQTSMESVLGRLCNDFGVIFAQSSDLVGDSGTDPRSSIQRWTRKIHDLMQWLDWTVWLRCEDVCPRDYVCSTPMWPIAWFRRPGEQDSDGLEFLKPRCMRMAVGPRL
;
A
#
# COMPACT_ATOMS: atom_id res chain seq x y z
N MET A 1 -2.73 -11.33 -12.34
CA MET A 1 -4.15 -10.98 -12.21
C MET A 1 -4.95 -11.33 -13.47
N SER A 2 -4.78 -10.62 -14.59
CA SER A 2 -5.67 -10.68 -15.77
C SER A 2 -5.96 -12.09 -16.30
N TYR A 3 -4.97 -12.99 -16.33
CA TYR A 3 -5.17 -14.40 -16.71
C TYR A 3 -6.27 -15.09 -15.87
N GLY A 4 -6.23 -14.95 -14.54
CA GLY A 4 -7.24 -15.50 -13.62
C GLY A 4 -8.59 -14.79 -13.66
N ILE A 5 -8.71 -13.64 -14.35
CA ILE A 5 -9.99 -12.94 -14.59
C ILE A 5 -10.57 -13.32 -15.95
N MET A 6 -9.73 -13.49 -16.97
CA MET A 6 -10.16 -13.70 -18.35
C MET A 6 -10.46 -15.16 -18.66
N VAL A 7 -9.59 -16.10 -18.25
CA VAL A 7 -9.80 -17.54 -18.51
C VAL A 7 -11.14 -18.05 -17.96
N PRO A 8 -11.59 -17.66 -16.74
CA PRO A 8 -12.90 -18.08 -16.24
C PRO A 8 -14.14 -17.55 -16.97
N ARG A 9 -13.97 -16.64 -17.95
CA ARG A 9 -15.08 -16.12 -18.78
C ARG A 9 -15.38 -17.00 -20.00
N GLY A 10 -14.51 -17.96 -20.31
CA GLY A 10 -14.62 -18.81 -21.50
C GLY A 10 -14.13 -18.13 -22.78
N GLY A 11 -14.07 -18.89 -23.86
CA GLY A 11 -13.60 -18.45 -25.17
C GLY A 11 -12.09 -18.46 -25.36
N GLN A 12 -11.63 -17.90 -26.48
CA GLN A 12 -10.21 -17.80 -26.77
C GLN A 12 -9.56 -16.71 -25.92
N THR A 13 -8.50 -17.07 -25.19
CA THR A 13 -7.70 -16.16 -24.35
C THR A 13 -6.37 -15.93 -25.04
N HIS A 14 -6.05 -14.67 -25.32
CA HIS A 14 -4.80 -14.30 -25.97
C HIS A 14 -3.91 -13.54 -24.99
N LEU A 15 -2.62 -13.86 -24.99
CA LEU A 15 -1.57 -13.07 -24.35
C LEU A 15 -0.83 -12.31 -25.43
N ILE A 16 -0.92 -10.99 -25.37
CA ILE A 16 -0.20 -10.08 -26.25
C ILE A 16 0.89 -9.42 -25.41
N THR A 17 2.13 -9.57 -25.83
CA THR A 17 3.30 -9.02 -25.13
C THR A 17 3.91 -7.93 -25.96
N TYR A 18 4.00 -6.75 -25.38
CA TYR A 18 4.69 -5.60 -25.94
C TYR A 18 5.98 -5.32 -25.16
N ARG A 19 6.93 -4.65 -25.82
CA ARG A 19 8.16 -4.14 -25.21
C ARG A 19 8.38 -2.71 -25.67
N THR A 20 8.83 -1.84 -24.76
CA THR A 20 9.19 -0.47 -25.12
C THR A 20 10.56 -0.46 -25.81
N THR A 21 10.70 0.37 -26.86
CA THR A 21 11.95 0.52 -27.63
C THR A 21 12.91 1.54 -27.00
N ARG A 22 12.41 2.34 -26.05
CA ARG A 22 13.13 3.29 -25.19
C ARG A 22 12.58 3.22 -23.75
N PRO A 23 13.21 3.88 -22.76
CA PRO A 23 12.53 4.19 -21.50
C PRO A 23 11.19 4.89 -21.76
N ALA A 24 10.16 4.49 -21.03
CA ALA A 24 8.83 5.07 -21.12
C ALA A 24 8.64 6.14 -20.04
N ASN A 25 8.04 7.25 -20.42
CA ASN A 25 7.69 8.33 -19.52
C ASN A 25 6.33 8.00 -18.91
N LEU A 26 6.32 7.48 -17.68
CA LEU A 26 5.11 6.99 -17.02
C LEU A 26 4.85 7.77 -15.74
N LEU A 27 3.62 8.24 -15.55
CA LEU A 27 3.18 8.80 -14.27
C LEU A 27 2.66 7.68 -13.36
N TYR A 28 3.21 7.55 -12.15
CA TYR A 28 2.76 6.55 -11.17
C TYR A 28 1.72 7.14 -10.21
N PHE A 29 0.55 6.51 -10.13
CA PHE A 29 -0.41 6.78 -9.07
C PHE A 29 -0.22 5.77 -7.94
N ASP A 30 0.22 6.25 -6.77
CA ASP A 30 0.32 5.43 -5.57
C ASP A 30 -1.06 5.25 -4.88
N GLY A 31 -1.08 4.55 -3.74
CA GLY A 31 -2.29 4.38 -2.92
C GLY A 31 -3.27 3.38 -3.53
N MET A 32 -2.78 2.21 -3.96
CA MET A 32 -3.57 1.13 -4.57
C MET A 32 -4.56 1.61 -5.66
N SER A 33 -4.08 2.49 -6.53
CA SER A 33 -4.82 3.17 -7.61
C SER A 33 -5.47 2.28 -8.69
N ALA A 34 -5.31 0.94 -8.63
CA ALA A 34 -6.04 -0.02 -9.44
C ALA A 34 -7.02 -0.90 -8.63
N ALA A 35 -7.28 -0.54 -7.36
CA ALA A 35 -8.31 -1.15 -6.53
C ALA A 35 -9.69 -0.51 -6.77
N TRP A 36 -10.76 -1.28 -6.51
CA TRP A 36 -12.13 -0.78 -6.58
C TRP A 36 -12.64 -0.41 -5.18
N GLY A 37 -13.18 0.80 -5.06
CA GLY A 37 -13.75 1.35 -3.83
C GLY A 37 -13.62 2.87 -3.77
N GLU A 38 -14.03 3.46 -2.65
CA GLU A 38 -13.78 4.88 -2.35
C GLU A 38 -12.33 5.10 -1.89
N GLY A 39 -11.80 6.30 -2.08
CA GLY A 39 -10.41 6.64 -1.77
C GLY A 39 -9.42 6.25 -2.88
N TRP A 40 -9.39 4.97 -3.26
CA TRP A 40 -8.36 4.39 -4.14
C TRP A 40 -8.25 5.06 -5.52
N LEU A 41 -9.36 5.53 -6.09
CA LEU A 41 -9.40 6.15 -7.43
C LEU A 41 -9.38 7.69 -7.39
N ASP A 42 -9.29 8.30 -6.20
CA ASP A 42 -9.46 9.75 -6.03
C ASP A 42 -8.38 10.56 -6.78
N SER A 43 -7.13 10.07 -6.79
CA SER A 43 -6.01 10.72 -7.50
C SER A 43 -6.27 10.82 -9.00
N GLN A 44 -6.69 9.73 -9.64
CA GLN A 44 -7.08 9.69 -11.06
C GLN A 44 -8.29 10.60 -11.33
N HIS A 45 -9.31 10.59 -10.47
CA HIS A 45 -10.46 11.50 -10.62
C HIS A 45 -10.02 12.97 -10.58
N MET A 46 -9.08 13.33 -9.71
CA MET A 46 -8.57 14.69 -9.59
C MET A 46 -7.87 15.17 -10.89
N PHE A 47 -7.08 14.33 -11.57
CA PHE A 47 -6.49 14.70 -12.87
C PHE A 47 -7.53 14.76 -14.02
N ILE A 48 -8.58 13.91 -13.97
CA ILE A 48 -9.62 13.88 -15.02
C ILE A 48 -10.61 15.06 -14.89
N PHE A 49 -10.99 15.43 -13.66
CA PHE A 49 -12.09 16.37 -13.39
C PHE A 49 -11.66 17.66 -12.64
N GLY A 50 -10.40 17.79 -12.25
CA GLY A 50 -9.89 18.92 -11.44
C GLY A 50 -10.31 18.90 -9.96
N MET A 51 -11.10 17.90 -9.54
CA MET A 51 -11.59 17.70 -8.16
C MET A 51 -11.83 16.21 -7.88
N SER A 52 -11.90 15.82 -6.61
CA SER A 52 -12.29 14.47 -6.22
C SER A 52 -13.81 14.22 -6.41
N LYS A 53 -14.23 12.95 -6.22
CA LYS A 53 -15.51 12.34 -6.62
C LYS A 53 -16.77 13.18 -6.35
N ASN A 54 -16.80 14.03 -5.32
CA ASN A 54 -17.94 14.89 -4.98
C ASN A 54 -18.44 15.81 -6.13
N GLY A 55 -17.64 16.03 -7.19
CA GLY A 55 -18.00 16.88 -8.33
C GLY A 55 -18.46 16.19 -9.63
N SER A 56 -18.29 14.87 -9.80
CA SER A 56 -18.45 14.21 -11.12
C SER A 56 -19.39 13.00 -11.12
N LYS A 57 -20.25 12.93 -12.15
CA LYS A 57 -21.17 11.80 -12.41
C LYS A 57 -20.80 10.98 -13.66
N ASP A 58 -19.77 11.38 -14.39
CA ASP A 58 -19.62 11.00 -15.80
C ASP A 58 -18.85 9.68 -16.01
N ILE A 59 -17.98 9.30 -15.07
CA ILE A 59 -17.25 8.03 -15.10
C ILE A 59 -17.59 7.24 -13.84
N GLY A 60 -18.45 6.23 -14.01
CA GLY A 60 -18.75 5.28 -12.93
C GLY A 60 -17.50 4.48 -12.52
N TRP A 61 -17.49 3.95 -11.30
CA TRP A 61 -16.37 3.14 -10.80
C TRP A 61 -16.04 1.91 -11.67
N TRP A 62 -17.03 1.42 -12.43
CA TRP A 62 -16.91 0.28 -13.33
C TRP A 62 -16.36 0.63 -14.72
N ASP A 63 -16.29 1.92 -15.08
CA ASP A 63 -15.82 2.37 -16.39
C ASP A 63 -14.32 2.67 -16.37
N ASP A 64 -13.53 1.59 -16.35
CA ASP A 64 -12.08 1.66 -16.33
C ASP A 64 -11.49 2.04 -17.70
N TYR A 65 -12.19 1.73 -18.80
CA TYR A 65 -11.79 2.11 -20.15
C TYR A 65 -12.05 3.60 -20.42
N GLY A 66 -13.19 4.16 -20.01
CA GLY A 66 -13.45 5.60 -20.08
C GLY A 66 -12.50 6.41 -19.18
N ARG A 67 -12.11 5.86 -18.02
CA ARG A 67 -11.03 6.41 -17.18
C ARG A 67 -9.69 6.44 -17.92
N ALA A 68 -9.31 5.34 -18.57
CA ALA A 68 -8.08 5.27 -19.37
C ALA A 68 -8.12 6.26 -20.56
N GLU A 69 -9.23 6.34 -21.30
CA GLU A 69 -9.45 7.28 -22.40
C GLU A 69 -9.25 8.74 -21.92
N LYS A 70 -9.81 9.10 -20.75
CA LYS A 70 -9.72 10.45 -20.18
C LYS A 70 -8.35 10.78 -19.58
N LEU A 71 -7.68 9.83 -18.93
CA LEU A 71 -6.30 10.00 -18.49
C LEU A 71 -5.35 10.20 -19.69
N CYS A 72 -5.55 9.46 -20.77
CA CYS A 72 -4.76 9.61 -21.99
C CYS A 72 -5.10 10.90 -22.77
N GLU A 73 -6.35 11.39 -22.70
CA GLU A 73 -6.70 12.72 -23.19
C GLU A 73 -5.98 13.84 -22.41
N TRP A 74 -5.86 13.71 -21.07
CA TRP A 74 -5.07 14.61 -20.23
C TRP A 74 -3.55 14.50 -20.52
N ALA A 75 -3.04 13.29 -20.75
CA ALA A 75 -1.64 13.04 -21.09
C ALA A 75 -1.24 13.58 -22.48
N LYS A 76 -2.19 13.72 -23.42
CA LYS A 76 -1.92 13.99 -24.85
C LYS A 76 -1.00 15.18 -25.15
N PHE A 77 -0.99 16.20 -24.29
CA PHE A 77 -0.19 17.42 -24.45
C PHE A 77 1.03 17.48 -23.51
N ARG A 78 1.35 16.37 -22.84
CA ARG A 78 2.47 16.16 -21.93
C ARG A 78 3.34 15.04 -22.50
N ALA A 79 4.65 15.00 -22.25
CA ALA A 79 5.49 13.90 -22.73
C ALA A 79 5.30 12.59 -21.93
N ILE A 80 4.06 12.10 -21.80
CA ILE A 80 3.66 10.92 -21.02
C ILE A 80 3.18 9.81 -21.96
N ASP A 81 3.81 8.64 -21.91
CA ASP A 81 3.42 7.46 -22.69
C ASP A 81 2.25 6.67 -22.05
N GLY A 82 2.06 6.83 -20.74
CA GLY A 82 1.04 6.13 -19.97
C GLY A 82 1.14 6.30 -18.46
N PHE A 83 0.36 5.50 -17.73
CA PHE A 83 0.24 5.57 -16.28
C PHE A 83 0.49 4.22 -15.64
N VAL A 84 1.27 4.19 -14.55
CA VAL A 84 1.39 3.01 -13.69
C VAL A 84 0.39 3.14 -12.54
N ARG A 85 -0.28 2.04 -12.22
CA ARG A 85 -1.19 1.93 -11.07
C ARG A 85 -1.07 0.57 -10.39
N MET A 86 -1.46 0.50 -9.13
CA MET A 86 -1.22 -0.69 -8.29
C MET A 86 -2.50 -1.25 -7.69
N ASN A 87 -2.62 -2.57 -7.66
CA ASN A 87 -3.53 -3.35 -6.82
C ASN A 87 -2.71 -4.47 -6.17
N ALA A 88 -3.18 -5.71 -6.16
CA ALA A 88 -2.33 -6.86 -5.83
C ALA A 88 -1.25 -7.18 -6.88
N GLY A 89 -1.23 -6.46 -8.00
CA GLY A 89 -0.11 -6.38 -8.93
C GLY A 89 0.07 -4.95 -9.42
N PHE A 90 0.85 -4.78 -10.47
CA PHE A 90 1.01 -3.49 -11.15
C PHE A 90 0.38 -3.59 -12.53
N GLU A 91 -0.28 -2.53 -12.94
CA GLU A 91 -0.90 -2.37 -14.26
C GLU A 91 -0.35 -1.10 -14.91
N ILE A 92 -0.23 -1.14 -16.24
CA ILE A 92 0.14 0.03 -17.04
C ILE A 92 -1.03 0.35 -17.96
N VAL A 93 -1.56 1.56 -17.84
CA VAL A 93 -2.46 2.16 -18.82
C VAL A 93 -1.58 2.82 -19.88
N TRP A 94 -1.41 2.17 -21.03
CA TRP A 94 -0.61 2.69 -22.14
C TRP A 94 -1.49 3.46 -23.13
N CYS A 95 -1.10 4.66 -23.50
CA CYS A 95 -1.99 5.59 -24.21
C CYS A 95 -2.00 5.44 -25.74
N ASP A 96 -0.91 5.01 -26.37
CA ASP A 96 -0.83 4.86 -27.83
C ASP A 96 -0.11 3.58 -28.26
N PHE A 97 -0.87 2.53 -28.56
CA PHE A 97 -0.34 1.26 -29.07
C PHE A 97 0.16 1.32 -30.53
N GLN A 98 -0.02 2.44 -31.24
CA GLN A 98 0.56 2.68 -32.57
C GLN A 98 1.90 3.43 -32.49
N SER A 99 2.28 3.93 -31.30
CA SER A 99 3.52 4.66 -31.07
C SER A 99 4.76 3.82 -31.41
N PRO A 100 5.76 4.38 -32.11
CA PRO A 100 7.04 3.70 -32.37
C PRO A 100 7.86 3.44 -31.09
N ALA A 101 7.44 4.00 -29.95
CA ALA A 101 7.99 3.67 -28.64
C ALA A 101 7.61 2.26 -28.14
N LEU A 102 6.63 1.58 -28.77
CA LEU A 102 6.13 0.28 -28.38
C LEU A 102 6.22 -0.73 -29.53
N GLN A 103 6.82 -1.90 -29.27
CA GLN A 103 6.95 -2.99 -30.22
C GLN A 103 6.13 -4.21 -29.77
N LEU A 104 5.33 -4.80 -30.66
CA LEU A 104 4.73 -6.11 -30.44
C LEU A 104 5.82 -7.20 -30.49
N VAL A 105 5.97 -7.96 -29.41
CA VAL A 105 6.96 -9.04 -29.27
C VAL A 105 6.33 -10.40 -29.54
N SER A 106 5.13 -10.66 -29.01
CA SER A 106 4.44 -11.93 -29.23
C SER A 106 2.93 -11.81 -29.08
N HIS A 107 2.20 -12.60 -29.86
CA HIS A 107 0.75 -12.80 -29.73
C HIS A 107 0.49 -14.30 -29.65
N LEU A 108 0.15 -14.79 -28.47
CA LEU A 108 -0.03 -16.22 -28.18
C LEU A 108 -1.49 -16.50 -27.84
N ASN A 109 -2.06 -17.57 -28.41
CA ASN A 109 -3.28 -18.16 -27.88
C ASN A 109 -2.89 -19.03 -26.67
N ILE A 110 -3.34 -18.62 -25.49
CA ILE A 110 -3.02 -19.23 -24.20
C ILE A 110 -4.25 -19.88 -23.56
N THR A 111 -5.31 -20.15 -24.33
CA THR A 111 -6.53 -20.81 -23.85
C THR A 111 -6.20 -22.16 -23.22
N PRO A 112 -6.50 -22.36 -21.92
CA PRO A 112 -6.27 -23.65 -21.29
C PRO A 112 -7.17 -24.76 -21.88
N PRO A 113 -6.68 -26.00 -22.01
CA PRO A 113 -7.52 -27.13 -22.38
C PRO A 113 -8.72 -27.27 -21.44
N GLY A 114 -9.92 -27.40 -21.99
CA GLY A 114 -11.16 -27.48 -21.22
C GLY A 114 -11.76 -26.13 -20.77
N THR A 115 -11.27 -25.00 -21.28
CA THR A 115 -11.99 -23.72 -21.21
C THR A 115 -13.28 -23.82 -22.07
N PRO A 116 -14.47 -23.51 -21.52
CA PRO A 116 -15.72 -23.54 -22.29
C PRO A 116 -15.76 -22.44 -23.35
N GLU A 117 -16.65 -22.56 -24.33
CA GLU A 117 -16.89 -21.48 -25.30
C GLU A 117 -17.31 -20.17 -24.63
N SER A 118 -17.09 -19.05 -25.32
CA SER A 118 -17.41 -17.72 -24.80
C SER A 118 -18.90 -17.59 -24.55
N THR A 119 -19.30 -17.42 -23.29
CA THR A 119 -20.66 -16.96 -22.98
C THR A 119 -20.69 -15.44 -23.12
N PRO A 120 -21.59 -14.86 -23.94
CA PRO A 120 -21.73 -13.41 -24.01
C PRO A 120 -22.30 -12.90 -22.68
N PHE A 121 -21.43 -12.36 -21.82
CA PHE A 121 -21.81 -11.83 -20.51
C PHE A 121 -21.64 -10.31 -20.45
N PRO A 122 -22.56 -9.58 -19.78
CA PRO A 122 -22.58 -8.13 -19.84
C PRO A 122 -21.57 -7.53 -18.85
N PHE A 123 -20.59 -6.81 -19.39
CA PHE A 123 -20.39 -5.46 -18.86
C PHE A 123 -21.40 -4.57 -19.58
N PRO A 124 -21.99 -3.56 -18.91
CA PRO A 124 -22.89 -2.65 -19.58
C PRO A 124 -22.12 -2.01 -20.74
N ARG A 125 -22.62 -2.18 -21.97
CA ARG A 125 -22.25 -1.27 -23.05
C ARG A 125 -22.57 0.12 -22.53
N SER A 126 -21.57 0.98 -22.34
CA SER A 126 -21.81 2.40 -22.17
C SER A 126 -22.72 2.82 -23.33
N PRO A 127 -23.83 3.53 -23.10
CA PRO A 127 -24.69 3.99 -24.18
C PRO A 127 -23.99 5.17 -24.89
N ARG A 128 -22.92 4.86 -25.64
CA ARG A 128 -22.48 5.72 -26.74
C ARG A 128 -23.67 5.75 -27.70
N ARG A 129 -24.35 6.90 -27.73
CA ARG A 129 -25.33 7.22 -28.75
C ARG A 129 -24.60 7.19 -30.08
N ASP A 130 -24.84 6.14 -30.86
CA ASP A 130 -24.36 6.07 -32.24
C ASP A 130 -25.00 7.22 -33.03
N LEU A 131 -24.19 8.23 -33.33
CA LEU A 131 -24.51 9.26 -34.32
C LEU A 131 -23.90 8.82 -35.64
N ILE A 132 -24.74 8.31 -36.54
CA ILE A 132 -24.71 8.53 -38.00
C ILE A 132 -26.10 8.10 -38.56
N PRO A 133 -26.68 8.80 -39.55
CA PRO A 133 -28.12 8.72 -39.82
C PRO A 133 -28.50 7.93 -41.09
N MET A 134 -29.82 7.70 -41.25
CA MET A 134 -30.53 7.17 -42.45
C MET A 134 -30.31 5.65 -42.76
N GLU A 135 -31.28 4.86 -43.23
CA GLU A 135 -32.62 5.16 -43.77
C GLU A 135 -33.77 4.31 -43.16
N LEU A 136 -34.96 4.84 -43.40
CA LEU A 136 -36.33 4.34 -43.24
C LEU A 136 -36.61 2.93 -43.82
N ASP A 137 -37.25 2.04 -43.05
CA ASP A 137 -38.59 1.51 -43.40
C ASP A 137 -39.31 0.96 -42.14
N SER A 138 -40.54 0.48 -42.31
CA SER A 138 -41.66 0.67 -41.38
C SER A 138 -42.44 -0.61 -41.04
N GLN A 139 -43.43 -0.49 -40.13
CA GLN A 139 -44.37 -1.52 -39.65
C GLN A 139 -43.78 -2.45 -38.54
N ALA A 140 -44.43 -2.70 -37.40
CA ALA A 140 -45.72 -2.21 -36.87
C ALA A 140 -45.76 -2.25 -35.31
N SER A 141 -46.79 -1.60 -34.75
CA SER A 141 -47.19 -1.57 -33.32
C SER A 141 -48.73 -1.71 -33.25
N PRO A 142 -49.38 -1.81 -32.07
CA PRO A 142 -48.96 -2.29 -30.74
C PRO A 142 -49.95 -3.36 -30.17
N ASP A 143 -49.82 -3.77 -28.90
CA ASP A 143 -50.79 -3.46 -27.81
C ASP A 143 -51.02 -4.50 -26.68
N PHE A 144 -51.38 -3.91 -25.52
CA PHE A 144 -52.06 -4.41 -24.30
C PHE A 144 -51.37 -5.21 -23.17
N LEU A 145 -51.86 -4.88 -21.97
CA LEU A 145 -51.49 -5.30 -20.60
C LEU A 145 -52.50 -6.34 -20.08
N GLU A 146 -52.12 -7.21 -19.14
CA GLU A 146 -52.96 -7.65 -17.99
C GLU A 146 -52.18 -8.57 -16.99
N ASP A 147 -52.55 -8.50 -15.71
CA ASP A 147 -52.10 -9.28 -14.52
C ASP A 147 -53.31 -10.04 -13.91
N PRO A 148 -53.21 -10.90 -12.84
CA PRO A 148 -52.06 -11.61 -12.26
C PRO A 148 -52.18 -13.17 -12.37
N PRO A 149 -52.81 -14.03 -11.51
CA PRO A 149 -53.40 -13.94 -10.15
C PRO A 149 -52.63 -14.77 -9.06
N GLU A 150 -53.34 -15.34 -8.06
CA GLU A 150 -52.82 -15.97 -6.81
C GLU A 150 -52.78 -17.52 -6.80
N GLY A 151 -52.12 -18.13 -5.79
CA GLY A 151 -51.99 -19.59 -5.61
C GLY A 151 -52.57 -20.17 -4.29
N PRO A 152 -52.71 -21.51 -4.13
CA PRO A 152 -53.25 -22.15 -2.91
C PRO A 152 -52.24 -23.16 -2.26
N PRO A 153 -52.55 -23.98 -1.21
CA PRO A 153 -51.96 -23.76 0.12
C PRO A 153 -51.13 -24.93 0.70
N ARG A 154 -50.48 -24.69 1.86
CA ARG A 154 -49.67 -25.67 2.62
C ARG A 154 -50.47 -26.84 3.22
N ARG A 155 -49.81 -28.01 3.36
CA ARG A 155 -50.16 -29.09 4.31
C ARG A 155 -48.90 -29.69 4.95
N GLU A 156 -49.02 -30.03 6.23
CA GLU A 156 -48.13 -30.88 7.05
C GLU A 156 -49.04 -31.90 7.80
N PRO A 157 -48.52 -32.82 8.65
CA PRO A 157 -47.46 -33.80 8.39
C PRO A 157 -47.88 -35.24 8.83
N GLY A 158 -47.08 -36.25 8.48
CA GLY A 158 -46.98 -37.51 9.24
C GLY A 158 -47.27 -38.83 8.49
N GLY A 159 -46.64 -39.91 8.96
CA GLY A 159 -46.85 -41.30 8.50
C GLY A 159 -45.56 -41.99 8.05
N GLY A 160 -44.97 -42.85 8.90
CA GLY A 160 -43.71 -43.57 8.61
C GLY A 160 -43.92 -44.95 7.96
N GLY A 161 -42.81 -45.56 7.55
CA GLY A 161 -42.76 -46.93 7.04
C GLY A 161 -41.34 -47.36 6.64
N ASP A 162 -40.79 -48.34 7.37
CA ASP A 162 -39.41 -48.81 7.18
C ASP A 162 -39.24 -49.71 5.94
N GLY A 163 -38.15 -49.47 5.19
CA GLY A 163 -37.71 -50.34 4.10
C GLY A 163 -36.57 -49.69 3.31
N PRO A 164 -35.44 -50.37 3.05
CA PRO A 164 -34.25 -49.73 2.47
C PRO A 164 -34.29 -49.67 0.93
N PRO A 165 -34.40 -48.48 0.30
CA PRO A 165 -34.33 -48.35 -1.15
C PRO A 165 -32.87 -48.23 -1.59
N ARG A 166 -32.39 -49.34 -2.15
CA ARG A 166 -31.22 -49.50 -3.04
C ARG A 166 -30.69 -48.20 -3.65
N ARG A 167 -29.36 -48.01 -3.61
CA ARG A 167 -28.63 -47.00 -4.41
C ARG A 167 -28.92 -47.17 -5.91
N GLY A 168 -29.86 -46.40 -6.44
CA GLY A 168 -29.90 -46.02 -7.85
C GLY A 168 -29.13 -44.71 -8.06
N PRO A 169 -28.67 -44.40 -9.29
CA PRO A 169 -28.04 -43.12 -9.60
C PRO A 169 -29.10 -42.00 -9.55
N GLY A 170 -29.23 -41.39 -8.37
CA GLY A 170 -30.19 -40.31 -8.12
C GLY A 170 -29.75 -39.00 -8.74
N ARG A 171 -30.44 -38.63 -9.83
CA ARG A 171 -30.53 -37.29 -10.43
C ARG A 171 -29.91 -36.15 -9.61
N ASP A 172 -28.90 -35.50 -10.17
CA ASP A 172 -28.58 -34.12 -9.82
C ASP A 172 -29.82 -33.23 -10.04
N GLY A 173 -30.21 -32.47 -9.02
CA GLY A 173 -31.26 -31.45 -9.14
C GLY A 173 -30.79 -30.26 -10.00
N PRO A 174 -31.69 -29.34 -10.39
CA PRO A 174 -31.37 -28.22 -11.28
C PRO A 174 -30.58 -27.10 -10.58
N GLY A 175 -29.37 -27.42 -10.10
CA GLY A 175 -28.39 -26.46 -9.61
C GLY A 175 -27.56 -25.90 -10.75
N ARG A 176 -27.75 -24.62 -11.07
CA ARG A 176 -26.94 -23.76 -11.98
C ARG A 176 -25.90 -24.50 -12.84
N TRP A 177 -26.20 -24.65 -14.13
CA TRP A 177 -25.23 -24.97 -15.17
C TRP A 177 -24.16 -23.86 -15.30
N ARG A 178 -23.18 -23.85 -14.41
CA ARG A 178 -21.84 -23.34 -14.72
C ARG A 178 -21.05 -24.53 -15.29
N PRO A 179 -20.51 -24.44 -16.51
CA PRO A 179 -19.60 -25.47 -17.01
C PRO A 179 -18.50 -25.72 -15.99
N ARG A 180 -18.21 -26.99 -15.66
CA ARG A 180 -17.03 -27.32 -14.86
C ARG A 180 -15.80 -26.93 -15.68
N MET A 181 -15.17 -25.82 -15.33
CA MET A 181 -13.86 -25.46 -15.83
C MET A 181 -12.86 -26.56 -15.48
N SER A 182 -11.88 -26.79 -16.37
CA SER A 182 -10.75 -27.65 -16.07
C SER A 182 -9.89 -27.08 -14.93
N ASP A 183 -9.18 -27.94 -14.21
CA ASP A 183 -8.27 -27.50 -13.15
C ASP A 183 -7.19 -26.54 -13.69
N LEU A 184 -6.72 -26.76 -14.92
CA LEU A 184 -5.79 -25.87 -15.63
C LEU A 184 -6.36 -24.46 -15.82
N ALA A 185 -7.65 -24.32 -16.14
CA ALA A 185 -8.32 -23.03 -16.28
C ALA A 185 -8.47 -22.28 -14.95
N LEU A 186 -8.37 -22.98 -13.81
CA LEU A 186 -8.52 -22.41 -12.46
C LEU A 186 -7.18 -22.03 -11.79
N THR A 187 -6.03 -22.45 -12.35
CA THR A 187 -4.69 -22.17 -11.81
C THR A 187 -4.38 -20.70 -11.57
N GLY A 188 -4.92 -19.81 -12.42
CA GLY A 188 -4.58 -18.39 -12.46
C GLY A 188 -4.80 -17.60 -11.16
N THR A 189 -5.75 -18.03 -10.34
CA THR A 189 -6.09 -17.34 -9.09
C THR A 189 -5.01 -17.52 -8.02
N LEU A 190 -4.49 -18.73 -7.87
CA LEU A 190 -3.45 -19.04 -6.88
C LEU A 190 -2.09 -18.47 -7.28
N GLU A 191 -1.71 -18.58 -8.56
CA GLU A 191 -0.46 -17.98 -9.04
C GLU A 191 -0.44 -16.45 -8.91
N TRP A 192 -1.60 -15.81 -9.07
CA TRP A 192 -1.70 -14.37 -8.83
C TRP A 192 -1.56 -14.02 -7.33
N VAL A 193 -2.14 -14.77 -6.40
CA VAL A 193 -1.89 -14.59 -4.95
C VAL A 193 -0.41 -14.75 -4.62
N ARG A 194 0.25 -15.79 -5.13
CA ARG A 194 1.70 -16.01 -4.92
C ARG A 194 2.54 -14.84 -5.44
N ALA A 195 2.22 -14.34 -6.64
CA ALA A 195 2.89 -13.19 -7.21
C ALA A 195 2.69 -11.93 -6.38
N ALA A 196 1.47 -11.69 -5.87
CA ALA A 196 1.15 -10.54 -5.02
C ALA A 196 1.91 -10.55 -3.69
N SER A 197 1.91 -11.69 -2.98
CA SER A 197 2.66 -11.89 -1.74
C SER A 197 4.14 -11.53 -1.86
N HIS A 198 4.76 -11.76 -3.02
CA HIS A 198 6.17 -11.39 -3.25
C HIS A 198 6.36 -9.88 -3.43
N ARG A 199 5.37 -9.13 -3.94
CA ARG A 199 5.50 -7.70 -4.23
C ARG A 199 5.39 -6.80 -3.00
N SER A 200 4.85 -7.30 -1.88
CA SER A 200 4.91 -6.60 -0.59
C SER A 200 6.33 -6.45 -0.05
N PHE A 201 7.29 -7.27 -0.49
CA PHE A 201 8.67 -7.29 0.02
C PHE A 201 9.74 -7.01 -1.04
N SER A 202 9.35 -6.88 -2.31
CA SER A 202 10.27 -6.67 -3.43
C SER A 202 9.69 -5.68 -4.42
N PRO A 203 10.28 -4.47 -4.57
CA PRO A 203 9.83 -3.49 -5.55
C PRO A 203 9.93 -4.03 -6.99
N GLN A 204 9.23 -3.40 -7.93
CA GLN A 204 9.28 -3.82 -9.33
C GLN A 204 10.63 -3.40 -9.95
N PRO A 205 11.51 -4.34 -10.35
CA PRO A 205 12.85 -4.00 -10.84
C PRO A 205 12.86 -3.33 -12.22
N HIS A 206 11.70 -3.23 -12.88
CA HIS A 206 11.52 -2.58 -14.18
C HIS A 206 10.91 -1.17 -14.07
N LEU A 207 10.70 -0.65 -12.86
CA LEU A 207 10.19 0.69 -12.61
C LEU A 207 11.19 1.47 -11.75
N THR A 208 11.66 2.60 -12.27
CA THR A 208 12.52 3.54 -11.54
C THR A 208 11.67 4.73 -11.11
N LEU A 209 11.57 4.98 -9.80
CA LEU A 209 10.83 6.11 -9.26
C LEU A 209 11.71 7.37 -9.20
N LEU A 210 11.19 8.49 -9.69
CA LEU A 210 11.87 9.79 -9.68
C LEU A 210 11.47 10.55 -8.41
N TYR A 211 12.13 10.28 -7.29
CA TYR A 211 11.79 10.87 -5.99
C TYR A 211 11.90 12.41 -5.97
N TRP A 212 12.84 12.99 -6.72
CA TRP A 212 12.97 14.45 -6.87
C TRP A 212 11.80 15.11 -7.63
N GLY A 213 10.92 14.31 -8.24
CA GLY A 213 9.64 14.72 -8.84
C GLY A 213 8.42 14.17 -8.11
N MET A 214 8.57 13.64 -6.87
CA MET A 214 7.47 13.06 -6.11
C MET A 214 6.51 14.13 -5.59
N VAL A 215 5.33 14.23 -6.20
CA VAL A 215 4.22 15.04 -5.70
C VAL A 215 3.41 14.22 -4.68
N THR A 216 3.17 14.78 -3.49
CA THR A 216 2.50 14.07 -2.40
C THR A 216 1.29 14.82 -1.85
N TYR A 217 0.18 14.09 -1.67
CA TYR A 217 -1.03 14.63 -1.01
C TYR A 217 -0.84 14.93 0.49
N TYR A 218 0.31 14.55 1.07
CA TYR A 218 0.68 14.86 2.45
C TYR A 218 1.48 16.16 2.60
N HIS A 219 1.74 16.89 1.52
CA HIS A 219 2.45 18.17 1.58
C HIS A 219 1.69 19.18 2.49
N PRO A 220 2.35 19.83 3.47
CA PRO A 220 1.69 20.77 4.40
C PRO A 220 0.90 21.93 3.78
N ARG A 221 1.10 22.24 2.49
CA ARG A 221 0.31 23.23 1.73
C ARG A 221 -1.15 22.82 1.53
N LEU A 222 -1.45 21.51 1.57
CA LEU A 222 -2.77 20.93 1.30
C LEU A 222 -3.64 20.92 2.56
N THR A 223 -3.94 22.11 3.06
CA THR A 223 -4.62 22.32 4.36
C THR A 223 -6.05 21.79 4.41
N SER A 224 -6.75 21.68 3.27
CA SER A 224 -8.15 21.21 3.24
C SER A 224 -8.31 19.76 3.71
N LEU A 225 -7.28 18.93 3.56
CA LEU A 225 -7.30 17.52 3.96
C LEU A 225 -6.83 17.29 5.41
N LEU A 226 -6.44 18.34 6.14
CA LEU A 226 -5.86 18.20 7.48
C LEU A 226 -6.89 17.68 8.50
N ALA A 227 -8.11 18.23 8.49
CA ALA A 227 -9.16 17.88 9.46
C ALA A 227 -9.59 16.41 9.37
N ASP A 228 -9.58 15.82 8.17
CA ASP A 228 -9.96 14.43 7.94
C ASP A 228 -8.86 13.41 8.32
N ARG A 229 -7.63 13.89 8.57
CA ARG A 229 -6.46 13.05 8.90
C ARG A 229 -6.12 13.03 10.38
N ILE A 230 -6.42 14.10 11.12
CA ILE A 230 -6.05 14.20 12.54
C ILE A 230 -6.74 13.09 13.35
N GLY A 231 -5.94 12.31 14.08
CA GLY A 231 -6.42 11.19 14.90
C GLY A 231 -6.94 9.99 14.09
N ARG A 232 -6.65 9.93 12.79
CA ARG A 232 -7.02 8.80 11.92
C ARG A 232 -5.78 8.09 11.36
N PRO A 233 -5.86 6.77 11.11
CA PRO A 233 -4.77 6.01 10.50
C PRO A 233 -4.73 6.22 8.97
N MET A 234 -3.55 6.08 8.37
CA MET A 234 -3.27 6.38 6.96
C MET A 234 -4.16 5.63 5.98
N HIS A 235 -4.53 4.38 6.29
CA HIS A 235 -5.41 3.57 5.43
C HIS A 235 -6.85 4.12 5.33
N SER A 236 -7.23 5.08 6.19
CA SER A 236 -8.54 5.74 6.18
C SER A 236 -8.52 7.14 5.54
N HIS A 237 -7.35 7.61 5.11
CA HIS A 237 -7.22 8.90 4.43
C HIS A 237 -7.74 8.81 2.99
N SER A 238 -8.46 9.85 2.57
CA SER A 238 -9.04 9.99 1.22
C SER A 238 -8.87 11.44 0.74
N LEU A 239 -9.04 11.68 -0.56
CA LEU A 239 -9.02 13.02 -1.15
C LEU A 239 -10.44 13.55 -1.43
N VAL A 240 -11.51 12.86 -1.00
CA VAL A 240 -12.92 13.23 -1.26
C VAL A 240 -13.25 14.68 -0.88
N ASN A 241 -12.64 15.21 0.19
CA ASN A 241 -12.86 16.57 0.69
C ASN A 241 -11.76 17.58 0.27
N ILE A 242 -10.90 17.24 -0.70
CA ILE A 242 -9.87 18.17 -1.18
C ILE A 242 -10.52 19.44 -1.75
N SER A 243 -10.04 20.63 -1.35
CA SER A 243 -10.56 21.88 -1.89
C SER A 243 -10.19 22.03 -3.37
N SER A 244 -10.98 22.77 -4.14
CA SER A 244 -10.67 23.06 -5.55
C SER A 244 -9.38 23.87 -5.72
N GLN A 245 -8.88 24.55 -4.68
CA GLN A 245 -7.60 25.27 -4.69
C GLN A 245 -6.43 24.29 -4.46
N ASP A 246 -6.56 23.44 -3.46
CA ASP A 246 -5.58 22.39 -3.13
C ASP A 246 -5.45 21.42 -4.31
N ALA A 247 -6.56 20.97 -4.91
CA ALA A 247 -6.56 20.11 -6.09
C ALA A 247 -5.83 20.74 -7.29
N ARG A 248 -6.17 22.00 -7.66
CA ARG A 248 -5.48 22.73 -8.74
C ARG A 248 -3.98 22.81 -8.47
N SER A 249 -3.58 23.21 -7.27
CA SER A 249 -2.17 23.30 -6.92
C SER A 249 -1.42 21.95 -6.88
N VAL A 250 -2.11 20.79 -6.87
CA VAL A 250 -1.46 19.49 -7.13
C VAL A 250 -1.25 19.27 -8.63
N VAL A 251 -2.22 19.62 -9.48
CA VAL A 251 -2.06 19.56 -10.94
C VAL A 251 -0.94 20.50 -11.39
N ASP A 252 -0.92 21.73 -10.88
CA ASP A 252 0.10 22.74 -11.18
C ASP A 252 1.51 22.25 -10.78
N GLU A 253 1.65 21.57 -9.63
CA GLU A 253 2.94 21.00 -9.19
C GLU A 253 3.39 19.83 -10.10
N VAL A 254 2.45 18.99 -10.56
CA VAL A 254 2.76 17.92 -11.52
C VAL A 254 3.18 18.48 -12.88
N ASP A 255 2.50 19.51 -13.39
CA ASP A 255 2.87 20.16 -14.64
C ASP A 255 4.23 20.87 -14.53
N GLU A 256 4.56 21.46 -13.38
CA GLU A 256 5.90 22.01 -13.11
C GLU A 256 6.97 20.90 -13.11
N VAL A 257 6.73 19.78 -12.41
CA VAL A 257 7.65 18.63 -12.39
C VAL A 257 7.89 18.09 -13.81
N LEU A 258 6.83 17.92 -14.61
CA LEU A 258 6.93 17.44 -15.99
C LEU A 258 7.75 18.41 -16.86
N ALA A 259 7.52 19.72 -16.74
CA ALA A 259 8.31 20.73 -17.46
C ALA A 259 9.80 20.69 -17.06
N ARG A 260 10.13 20.42 -15.80
CA ARG A 260 11.54 20.24 -15.35
C ARG A 260 12.16 18.94 -15.90
N VAL A 261 11.40 17.84 -15.94
CA VAL A 261 11.83 16.59 -16.58
C VAL A 261 12.13 16.81 -18.08
N GLU A 262 11.26 17.51 -18.80
CA GLU A 262 11.47 17.86 -20.22
C GLU A 262 12.68 18.80 -20.42
N ALA A 263 12.94 19.70 -19.46
CA ALA A 263 14.15 20.55 -19.44
C ALA A 263 15.44 19.80 -19.06
N GLY A 264 15.37 18.50 -18.73
CA GLY A 264 16.52 17.66 -18.39
C GLY A 264 17.01 17.77 -16.94
N ASP A 265 16.15 18.24 -16.03
CA ASP A 265 16.41 18.22 -14.58
C ASP A 265 16.59 16.77 -14.07
N ARG A 266 17.37 16.62 -13.00
CA ARG A 266 17.69 15.35 -12.32
C ARG A 266 17.64 15.44 -10.80
N GLY A 267 17.32 16.61 -10.24
CA GLY A 267 17.44 16.88 -8.81
C GLY A 267 18.87 16.74 -8.31
N SER A 268 19.04 16.25 -7.09
CA SER A 268 20.35 16.08 -6.42
C SER A 268 21.08 14.77 -6.74
N ASP A 269 20.53 13.91 -7.62
CA ASP A 269 20.92 12.51 -7.82
C ASP A 269 20.90 11.64 -6.54
N MET A 270 20.37 12.12 -5.39
CA MET A 270 20.24 11.29 -4.18
C MET A 270 19.16 10.22 -4.33
N ASP A 271 19.48 8.98 -3.95
CA ASP A 271 18.51 7.89 -3.82
C ASP A 271 17.69 8.00 -2.52
N TRP A 272 16.79 8.99 -2.49
CA TRP A 272 15.81 9.18 -1.41
C TRP A 272 14.98 7.92 -1.13
N GLY A 273 14.76 7.05 -2.12
CA GLY A 273 14.00 5.82 -1.98
C GLY A 273 14.72 4.77 -1.14
N THR A 274 16.02 4.59 -1.39
CA THR A 274 16.88 3.73 -0.55
C THR A 274 17.07 4.35 0.82
N THR A 275 17.35 5.65 0.93
CA THR A 275 17.47 6.34 2.24
C THR A 275 16.21 6.17 3.10
N ALA A 276 15.01 6.29 2.51
CA ALA A 276 13.75 6.05 3.22
C ALA A 276 13.62 4.59 3.69
N ARG A 277 14.02 3.62 2.85
CA ARG A 277 13.97 2.19 3.16
C ARG A 277 14.94 1.84 4.29
N ASP A 278 16.18 2.33 4.24
CA ASP A 278 17.20 2.08 5.25
C ASP A 278 16.75 2.55 6.64
N ILE A 279 16.06 3.69 6.72
CA ILE A 279 15.43 4.18 7.97
C ILE A 279 14.36 3.19 8.46
N VAL A 280 13.44 2.74 7.60
CA VAL A 280 12.37 1.81 7.98
C VAL A 280 12.92 0.43 8.37
N GLU A 281 13.90 -0.10 7.64
CA GLU A 281 14.54 -1.39 7.93
C GLU A 281 15.38 -1.33 9.22
N TYR A 282 16.10 -0.24 9.47
CA TYR A 282 16.86 -0.07 10.71
C TYR A 282 15.95 0.09 11.94
N TRP A 283 14.88 0.88 11.85
CA TRP A 283 14.06 1.21 13.02
C TRP A 283 12.86 0.27 13.23
N GLY A 284 12.21 -0.21 12.16
CA GLY A 284 10.87 -0.82 12.21
C GLY A 284 10.77 -2.05 13.12
N ASP A 285 11.65 -3.03 12.93
CA ASP A 285 11.69 -4.25 13.74
C ASP A 285 12.12 -3.97 15.19
N ARG A 286 13.05 -3.01 15.38
CA ARG A 286 13.57 -2.66 16.71
C ARG A 286 12.54 -1.90 17.55
N ILE A 287 11.70 -1.07 16.93
CA ILE A 287 10.52 -0.45 17.56
C ILE A 287 9.51 -1.53 17.97
N SER A 288 9.18 -2.46 17.07
CA SER A 288 8.24 -3.55 17.35
C SER A 288 8.72 -4.43 18.52
N HIS A 289 10.01 -4.79 18.54
CA HIS A 289 10.62 -5.54 19.63
C HIS A 289 10.60 -4.75 20.96
N MET A 290 10.96 -3.46 20.95
CA MET A 290 10.87 -2.60 22.13
C MET A 290 9.43 -2.50 22.65
N HIS A 291 8.43 -2.36 21.77
CA HIS A 291 7.02 -2.31 22.14
C HIS A 291 6.55 -3.59 22.82
N ALA A 292 6.83 -4.75 22.22
CA ALA A 292 6.48 -6.05 22.78
C ALA A 292 7.18 -6.30 24.15
N TYR A 293 8.44 -5.91 24.28
CA TYR A 293 9.18 -6.01 25.54
C TYR A 293 8.59 -5.10 26.62
N LEU A 294 8.28 -3.83 26.28
CA LEU A 294 7.69 -2.86 27.20
C LEU A 294 6.29 -3.26 27.66
N LEU A 295 5.45 -3.83 26.78
CA LEU A 295 4.15 -4.39 27.15
C LEU A 295 4.31 -5.46 28.24
N ASN A 296 5.16 -6.47 27.99
CA ASN A 296 5.43 -7.54 28.96
C ASN A 296 6.04 -7.01 30.27
N ALA A 297 6.95 -6.02 30.20
CA ALA A 297 7.57 -5.41 31.37
C ALA A 297 6.62 -4.48 32.16
N SER A 298 5.55 -3.99 31.53
CA SER A 298 4.54 -3.12 32.17
C SER A 298 3.52 -3.89 33.02
N ASP A 299 3.43 -5.20 32.84
CA ASP A 299 2.50 -6.08 33.56
C ASP A 299 2.71 -6.00 35.09
N PRO A 300 1.64 -5.98 35.91
CA PRO A 300 1.75 -5.93 37.37
C PRO A 300 2.60 -7.06 37.98
N SER A 301 2.61 -8.25 37.37
CA SER A 301 3.40 -9.41 37.82
C SER A 301 4.87 -9.38 37.38
N ALA A 302 5.23 -8.54 36.40
CA ALA A 302 6.59 -8.45 35.89
C ALA A 302 7.54 -7.77 36.89
N ASN A 303 8.79 -8.25 36.93
CA ASN A 303 9.86 -7.64 37.72
C ASN A 303 10.45 -6.43 36.98
N ALA A 304 9.90 -5.25 37.25
CA ALA A 304 10.28 -3.99 36.61
C ALA A 304 11.78 -3.66 36.74
N THR A 305 12.39 -3.93 37.91
CA THR A 305 13.82 -3.70 38.16
C THR A 305 14.70 -4.62 37.31
N ALA A 306 14.31 -5.88 37.12
CA ALA A 306 15.02 -6.82 36.25
C ALA A 306 14.86 -6.49 34.74
N ALA A 307 13.78 -5.80 34.35
CA ALA A 307 13.55 -5.36 32.98
C ALA A 307 14.38 -4.12 32.56
N LEU A 308 14.76 -3.25 33.51
CA LEU A 308 15.51 -2.01 33.23
C LEU A 308 16.77 -2.20 32.35
N PRO A 309 17.69 -3.13 32.65
CA PRO A 309 18.92 -3.26 31.86
C PRO A 309 18.66 -3.67 30.40
N ALA A 310 17.61 -4.46 30.16
CA ALA A 310 17.20 -4.87 28.82
C ALA A 310 16.61 -3.68 28.04
N ILE A 311 15.71 -2.91 28.66
CA ILE A 311 15.14 -1.69 28.04
C ILE A 311 16.26 -0.70 27.69
N ARG A 312 17.19 -0.46 28.62
CA ARG A 312 18.37 0.39 28.38
C ARG A 312 19.21 -0.11 27.21
N THR A 313 19.45 -1.42 27.13
CA THR A 313 20.23 -2.03 26.06
C THR A 313 19.53 -1.91 24.71
N LEU A 314 18.23 -2.20 24.64
CA LEU A 314 17.43 -2.06 23.41
C LEU A 314 17.46 -0.62 22.90
N ALA A 315 17.30 0.37 23.77
CA ALA A 315 17.40 1.78 23.40
C ALA A 315 18.83 2.17 22.97
N TYR A 316 19.85 1.74 23.73
CA TYR A 316 21.26 2.00 23.41
C TYR A 316 21.66 1.44 22.05
N THR A 317 21.26 0.20 21.70
CA THR A 317 21.63 -0.44 20.41
C THR A 317 21.07 0.24 19.16
N LEU A 318 20.09 1.14 19.31
CA LEU A 318 19.60 1.99 18.23
C LEU A 318 20.42 3.27 18.08
N LEU A 319 20.97 3.78 19.19
CA LEU A 319 21.56 5.12 19.32
C LEU A 319 23.09 5.13 19.38
N ASN A 320 23.72 4.01 19.72
CA ASN A 320 25.16 3.93 19.93
C ASN A 320 26.04 4.33 18.74
N PRO A 321 25.63 4.29 17.46
CA PRO A 321 26.46 4.81 16.36
C PRO A 321 26.65 6.34 16.41
N TYR A 322 25.77 7.07 17.09
CA TYR A 322 25.75 8.54 17.15
C TYR A 322 26.33 9.10 18.47
N MET A 323 26.66 8.22 19.42
CA MET A 323 27.12 8.57 20.76
C MET A 323 28.63 8.46 20.91
N GLN A 324 29.22 9.28 21.79
CA GLN A 324 30.66 9.30 22.06
C GLN A 324 30.97 9.05 23.55
N PRO A 325 30.50 7.95 24.17
CA PRO A 325 30.63 7.74 25.62
C PRO A 325 32.08 7.65 26.13
N GLY A 326 33.05 7.37 25.24
CA GLY A 326 34.47 7.36 25.58
C GLY A 326 35.06 8.74 25.91
N LEU A 327 34.42 9.85 25.49
CA LEU A 327 34.87 11.20 25.83
C LEU A 327 34.43 11.64 27.23
N THR A 328 33.30 11.10 27.71
CA THR A 328 32.67 11.47 29.00
C THR A 328 32.20 10.24 29.78
N PRO A 329 33.12 9.32 30.18
CA PRO A 329 32.75 7.99 30.70
C PRO A 329 31.97 7.99 32.02
N ASN A 330 31.93 9.12 32.74
CA ASN A 330 31.20 9.29 34.00
C ASN A 330 29.94 10.19 33.86
N ALA A 331 29.53 10.52 32.63
CA ALA A 331 28.36 11.36 32.38
C ALA A 331 27.03 10.61 32.58
N SER A 332 25.96 11.35 32.87
CA SER A 332 24.60 10.78 32.97
C SER A 332 24.12 10.27 31.61
N GLY A 333 23.08 9.43 31.60
CA GLY A 333 22.42 9.01 30.37
C GLY A 333 21.86 10.18 29.57
N TRP A 334 21.41 11.24 30.25
CA TRP A 334 21.00 12.50 29.62
C TRP A 334 22.17 13.21 28.95
N ASP A 335 23.27 13.44 29.66
CA ASP A 335 24.45 14.14 29.15
C ASP A 335 25.11 13.39 27.98
N LEU A 336 25.11 12.05 28.02
CA LEU A 336 25.65 11.19 26.97
C LEU A 336 24.89 11.26 25.63
N PHE A 337 23.63 11.70 25.64
CA PHE A 337 22.80 11.74 24.43
C PHE A 337 22.37 13.16 24.02
N PHE A 338 21.90 13.95 24.97
CA PHE A 338 21.41 15.32 24.78
C PHE A 338 22.45 16.39 25.10
N GLY A 339 23.53 16.04 25.80
CA GLY A 339 24.65 16.94 26.08
C GLY A 339 25.60 17.09 24.90
N VAL A 340 26.29 18.23 24.84
CA VAL A 340 27.45 18.42 23.96
C VAL A 340 28.70 17.88 24.68
N PRO A 341 29.50 17.00 24.06
CA PRO A 341 30.67 16.41 24.70
C PRO A 341 31.72 17.45 25.14
N SER A 342 31.77 17.73 26.44
CA SER A 342 32.74 18.66 27.03
C SER A 342 34.05 17.94 27.35
N ALA A 343 34.91 17.76 26.34
CA ALA A 343 36.24 17.17 26.48
C ALA A 343 37.33 18.09 25.91
N LEU A 344 38.37 18.37 26.69
CA LEU A 344 39.58 19.05 26.24
C LEU A 344 40.49 18.04 25.52
N VAL A 345 40.10 17.65 24.30
CA VAL A 345 40.87 16.67 23.50
C VAL A 345 42.00 17.38 22.75
N PRO A 346 43.26 16.89 22.81
CA PRO A 346 44.32 17.39 21.95
C PRO A 346 44.03 17.15 20.46
N ASP A 347 44.40 18.11 19.61
CA ASP A 347 44.13 18.25 18.16
C ASP A 347 44.48 17.04 17.24
N ALA A 348 45.04 15.95 17.79
CA ALA A 348 45.49 14.79 17.03
C ALA A 348 44.35 13.85 16.56
N PHE A 349 43.16 13.97 17.16
CA PHE A 349 41.96 13.22 16.78
C PHE A 349 40.77 14.17 16.72
N ALA A 350 40.43 14.65 15.52
CA ALA A 350 39.33 15.58 15.30
C ALA A 350 37.96 14.90 15.48
N PHE A 351 37.55 14.70 16.74
CA PHE A 351 36.19 14.30 17.09
C PHE A 351 35.25 15.49 16.93
N ASP A 352 34.04 15.28 16.41
CA ASP A 352 33.01 16.31 16.43
C ASP A 352 32.45 16.45 17.86
N THR A 353 32.90 17.51 18.54
CA THR A 353 32.42 17.97 19.85
C THR A 353 31.48 19.17 19.75
N THR A 354 31.02 19.53 18.56
CA THR A 354 30.12 20.68 18.35
C THR A 354 28.65 20.28 18.33
N THR A 355 28.36 19.01 18.06
CA THR A 355 27.00 18.45 18.00
C THR A 355 26.70 17.49 19.17
N THR A 356 25.43 17.37 19.49
CA THR A 356 24.86 16.34 20.40
C THR A 356 24.71 14.99 19.68
N ALA A 357 24.50 13.90 20.44
CA ALA A 357 24.18 12.62 19.82
C ALA A 357 22.77 12.61 19.21
N LEU A 358 21.84 13.39 19.77
CA LEU A 358 20.51 13.64 19.19
C LEU A 358 20.62 14.24 17.79
N GLU A 359 21.43 15.27 17.58
CA GLU A 359 21.61 15.90 16.26
C GLU A 359 22.26 14.93 15.26
N ARG A 360 23.33 14.23 15.66
CA ARG A 360 23.96 13.21 14.80
C ARG A 360 23.00 12.08 14.42
N CYS A 361 22.11 11.67 15.33
CA CYS A 361 21.06 10.69 15.05
C CYS A 361 19.95 11.26 14.14
N THR A 362 19.55 12.52 14.34
CA THR A 362 18.50 13.20 13.57
C THR A 362 18.91 13.40 12.12
N TYR A 363 20.15 13.86 11.90
CA TYR A 363 20.68 14.20 10.59
C TYR A 363 21.57 13.10 9.97
N GLN A 364 21.53 11.87 10.48
CA GLN A 364 22.43 10.78 10.01
C GLN A 364 22.37 10.55 8.48
N ALA A 365 21.20 10.79 7.87
CA ALA A 365 20.90 10.49 6.49
C ALA A 365 21.04 11.71 5.54
N THR A 366 21.13 12.92 6.11
CA THR A 366 20.96 14.18 5.37
C THR A 366 21.98 15.26 5.74
N GLY A 367 22.67 15.13 6.89
CA GLY A 367 23.56 16.15 7.43
C GLY A 367 24.71 16.53 6.48
N PHE A 368 25.15 15.60 5.62
CA PHE A 368 26.15 15.89 4.59
C PHE A 368 25.67 16.92 3.55
N LEU A 369 24.36 17.01 3.29
CA LEU A 369 23.78 18.00 2.37
C LEU A 369 24.01 19.44 2.85
N SER A 370 24.06 19.66 4.17
CA SER A 370 24.32 20.99 4.74
C SER A 370 25.67 21.56 4.32
N GLN A 371 26.66 20.69 4.06
CA GLN A 371 27.99 21.07 3.61
C GLN A 371 28.07 21.20 2.08
N LEU A 372 27.17 20.54 1.36
CA LEU A 372 27.05 20.61 -0.10
C LEU A 372 26.17 21.78 -0.55
N HIS A 373 26.55 23.01 -0.16
CA HIS A 373 25.86 24.26 -0.51
C HIS A 373 25.66 24.50 -2.03
N THR A 374 26.28 23.68 -2.89
CA THR A 374 26.19 23.76 -4.35
C THR A 374 25.14 22.83 -4.97
N THR A 375 24.55 21.89 -4.21
CA THR A 375 23.58 20.93 -4.76
C THR A 375 22.19 21.57 -4.85
N ARG A 376 21.71 21.81 -6.08
CA ARG A 376 20.37 22.37 -6.31
C ARG A 376 19.30 21.29 -6.12
N MET A 377 18.85 21.11 -4.89
CA MET A 377 17.69 20.27 -4.58
C MET A 377 16.39 20.86 -5.15
N THR A 378 15.49 20.00 -5.61
CA THR A 378 14.12 20.42 -6.01
C THR A 378 13.25 20.72 -4.76
N PRO A 379 12.11 21.42 -4.91
CA PRO A 379 11.15 21.59 -3.80
C PRO A 379 10.68 20.26 -3.20
N GLN A 380 10.55 19.21 -4.02
CA GLN A 380 10.16 17.86 -3.59
C GLN A 380 11.27 17.20 -2.76
N GLU A 381 12.53 17.38 -3.13
CA GLU A 381 13.67 16.87 -2.35
C GLU A 381 13.81 17.57 -0.99
N ILE A 382 13.59 18.89 -0.93
CA ILE A 382 13.56 19.64 0.33
C ILE A 382 12.43 19.12 1.25
N LEU A 383 11.27 18.79 0.68
CA LEU A 383 10.17 18.18 1.42
C LEU A 383 10.52 16.77 1.91
N LEU A 384 11.19 15.94 1.09
CA LEU A 384 11.66 14.61 1.48
C LEU A 384 12.70 14.69 2.60
N GLN A 385 13.69 15.57 2.48
CA GLN A 385 14.68 15.86 3.53
C GLN A 385 14.00 16.22 4.85
N THR A 386 13.15 17.24 4.83
CA THR A 386 12.42 17.72 6.02
C THR A 386 11.57 16.61 6.64
N SER A 387 10.97 15.74 5.82
CA SER A 387 10.16 14.60 6.28
C SER A 387 11.01 13.53 6.98
N MET A 388 12.16 13.18 6.39
CA MET A 388 13.10 12.22 7.00
C MET A 388 13.68 12.75 8.31
N GLU A 389 14.11 14.01 8.35
CA GLU A 389 14.64 14.67 9.55
C GLU A 389 13.58 14.80 10.64
N SER A 390 12.32 15.05 10.28
CA SER A 390 11.19 15.06 11.24
C SER A 390 10.92 13.68 11.86
N VAL A 391 10.98 12.61 11.04
CA VAL A 391 10.82 11.22 11.49
C VAL A 391 12.00 10.79 12.36
N LEU A 392 13.24 10.98 11.88
CA LEU A 392 14.46 10.67 12.64
C LEU A 392 14.55 11.48 13.93
N GLY A 393 14.25 12.78 13.90
CA GLY A 393 14.26 13.64 15.09
C GLY A 393 13.33 13.13 16.19
N ARG A 394 12.10 12.69 15.83
CA ARG A 394 11.20 12.07 16.81
C ARG A 394 11.67 10.70 17.28
N LEU A 395 12.15 9.83 16.37
CA LEU A 395 12.69 8.51 16.70
C LEU A 395 13.87 8.62 17.70
N CYS A 396 14.87 9.42 17.34
CA CYS A 396 16.07 9.68 18.13
C CYS A 396 15.73 10.33 19.47
N ASN A 397 14.80 11.28 19.52
CA ASN A 397 14.35 11.88 20.78
C ASN A 397 13.61 10.86 21.67
N ASP A 398 12.61 10.14 21.15
CA ASP A 398 11.79 9.25 21.96
C ASP A 398 12.59 8.06 22.50
N PHE A 399 13.51 7.48 21.71
CA PHE A 399 14.46 6.47 22.20
C PHE A 399 15.56 7.07 23.09
N GLY A 400 16.02 8.30 22.80
CA GLY A 400 17.00 9.02 23.61
C GLY A 400 16.51 9.26 25.03
N VAL A 401 15.24 9.67 25.19
CA VAL A 401 14.60 9.82 26.51
C VAL A 401 14.52 8.49 27.26
N ILE A 402 14.21 7.38 26.57
CA ILE A 402 14.17 6.04 27.17
C ILE A 402 15.58 5.61 27.60
N PHE A 403 16.59 5.78 26.74
CA PHE A 403 17.99 5.48 27.04
C PHE A 403 18.49 6.29 28.25
N ALA A 404 18.27 7.61 28.25
CA ALA A 404 18.74 8.50 29.31
C ALA A 404 18.12 8.12 30.66
N GLN A 405 16.79 8.09 30.73
CA GLN A 405 16.07 7.78 31.96
C GLN A 405 16.33 6.35 32.46
N SER A 406 16.45 5.36 31.57
CA SER A 406 16.78 3.98 31.98
C SER A 406 18.24 3.82 32.40
N SER A 407 19.16 4.66 31.93
CA SER A 407 20.55 4.68 32.39
C SER A 407 20.66 5.24 33.80
N ASP A 408 20.01 6.37 34.07
CA ASP A 408 20.10 7.06 35.36
C ASP A 408 19.34 6.32 36.48
N LEU A 409 18.30 5.54 36.13
CA LEU A 409 17.62 4.62 37.06
C LEU A 409 18.44 3.38 37.41
N VAL A 410 19.43 2.98 36.59
CA VAL A 410 20.30 1.82 36.87
C VAL A 410 21.44 2.26 37.78
N GLY A 411 21.09 2.50 39.05
CA GLY A 411 22.01 2.94 40.10
C GLY A 411 21.30 3.53 41.32
N ASP A 412 20.09 4.08 41.13
CA ASP A 412 19.24 4.58 42.21
C ASP A 412 18.46 3.44 42.88
N SER A 413 18.84 3.09 44.12
CA SER A 413 18.21 2.01 44.89
C SER A 413 16.82 2.35 45.45
N GLY A 414 16.33 3.59 45.29
CA GLY A 414 15.07 4.05 45.89
C GLY A 414 13.88 4.17 44.93
N THR A 415 14.12 4.31 43.62
CA THR A 415 13.06 4.67 42.66
C THR A 415 12.46 3.46 41.94
N ASP A 416 11.16 3.19 42.12
CA ASP A 416 10.44 2.14 41.38
C ASP A 416 10.33 2.48 39.89
N PRO A 417 10.96 1.69 38.98
CA PRO A 417 10.94 1.97 37.55
C PRO A 417 9.59 1.70 36.88
N ARG A 418 8.63 1.02 37.55
CA ARG A 418 7.33 0.66 36.96
C ARG A 418 6.60 1.85 36.35
N SER A 419 6.60 3.00 37.02
CA SER A 419 5.98 4.24 36.52
C SER A 419 6.68 4.80 35.27
N SER A 420 7.99 4.58 35.12
CA SER A 420 8.76 4.95 33.93
C SER A 420 8.50 3.98 32.79
N ILE A 421 8.48 2.66 33.04
CA ILE A 421 8.13 1.63 32.05
C ILE A 421 6.73 1.89 31.47
N GLN A 422 5.73 2.19 32.31
CA GLN A 422 4.37 2.53 31.85
C GLN A 422 4.30 3.83 31.02
N ARG A 423 5.21 4.79 31.24
CA ARG A 423 5.35 5.99 30.40
C ARG A 423 6.03 5.68 29.07
N TRP A 424 7.08 4.86 29.08
CA TRP A 424 7.79 4.43 27.86
C TRP A 424 6.90 3.53 26.97
N THR A 425 6.11 2.64 27.57
CA THR A 425 5.15 1.78 26.86
C THR A 425 4.16 2.62 26.06
N ARG A 426 3.56 3.65 26.69
CA ARG A 426 2.69 4.62 26.00
C ARG A 426 3.45 5.41 24.94
N LYS A 427 4.63 5.96 25.26
CA LYS A 427 5.46 6.71 24.29
C LYS A 427 5.77 5.90 23.03
N ILE A 428 6.15 4.63 23.14
CA ILE A 428 6.40 3.76 21.98
C ILE A 428 5.09 3.41 21.25
N HIS A 429 3.98 3.20 21.97
CA HIS A 429 2.67 2.99 21.33
C HIS A 429 2.21 4.22 20.52
N ASP A 430 2.30 5.42 21.10
CA ASP A 430 1.95 6.70 20.46
C ASP A 430 2.92 7.04 19.30
N LEU A 431 4.16 6.56 19.35
CA LEU A 431 5.13 6.63 18.26
C LEU A 431 4.74 5.69 17.12
N MET A 432 4.37 4.43 17.42
CA MET A 432 3.90 3.49 16.40
C MET A 432 2.62 3.99 15.72
N GLN A 433 1.64 4.48 16.48
CA GLN A 433 0.42 5.07 15.90
C GLN A 433 0.71 6.29 15.00
N TRP A 434 1.72 7.10 15.31
CA TRP A 434 2.07 8.27 14.51
C TRP A 434 2.84 7.92 13.23
N LEU A 435 3.70 6.90 13.28
CA LEU A 435 4.44 6.41 12.12
C LEU A 435 3.55 5.64 11.14
N ASP A 436 2.59 4.87 11.67
CA ASP A 436 1.66 3.99 10.94
C ASP A 436 2.34 3.14 9.83
N TRP A 437 3.55 2.65 10.14
CA TRP A 437 4.38 1.94 9.17
C TRP A 437 3.83 0.56 8.82
N THR A 438 3.69 0.31 7.51
CA THR A 438 3.21 -0.96 6.95
C THR A 438 4.15 -2.14 7.21
N VAL A 439 5.40 -1.92 7.63
CA VAL A 439 6.37 -2.98 7.97
C VAL A 439 5.90 -3.87 9.14
N TRP A 440 5.03 -3.34 10.01
CA TRP A 440 4.41 -4.12 11.10
C TRP A 440 3.22 -4.97 10.63
N LEU A 441 2.69 -4.74 9.41
CA LEU A 441 1.70 -5.62 8.79
C LEU A 441 2.42 -6.79 8.13
N ARG A 442 2.72 -7.82 8.93
CA ARG A 442 3.31 -9.09 8.48
C ARG A 442 2.63 -10.30 9.13
N CYS A 443 2.98 -11.49 8.67
CA CYS A 443 2.71 -12.72 9.41
C CYS A 443 3.73 -12.81 10.56
N GLU A 444 3.26 -13.02 11.79
CA GLU A 444 4.13 -13.17 12.96
C GLU A 444 4.97 -14.46 12.88
N ASP A 445 4.35 -15.53 12.37
CA ASP A 445 5.00 -16.82 12.12
C ASP A 445 5.51 -16.93 10.68
N VAL A 446 6.63 -17.64 10.51
CA VAL A 446 7.10 -18.09 9.19
C VAL A 446 6.12 -19.13 8.64
N CYS A 447 5.45 -18.80 7.53
CA CYS A 447 4.47 -19.69 6.92
C CYS A 447 5.08 -21.05 6.49
N PRO A 448 4.31 -22.17 6.59
CA PRO A 448 4.74 -23.47 6.08
C PRO A 448 5.06 -23.44 4.57
N ARG A 449 5.84 -24.41 4.08
CA ARG A 449 6.33 -24.44 2.68
C ARG A 449 5.23 -24.48 1.61
N ASP A 450 4.04 -25.01 1.92
CA ASP A 450 2.88 -25.00 1.02
C ASP A 450 1.95 -23.79 1.23
N TYR A 451 2.41 -22.75 1.94
CA TYR A 451 1.70 -21.51 2.22
C TYR A 451 2.53 -20.29 1.78
N VAL A 452 1.85 -19.16 1.56
CA VAL A 452 2.48 -17.84 1.41
C VAL A 452 1.92 -16.88 2.46
N CYS A 453 2.76 -16.00 3.01
CA CYS A 453 2.23 -14.87 3.77
C CYS A 453 1.55 -13.91 2.79
N SER A 454 0.25 -13.68 2.94
CA SER A 454 -0.49 -12.75 2.08
C SER A 454 -0.98 -11.57 2.87
N THR A 455 -0.55 -10.39 2.44
CA THR A 455 -1.12 -9.12 2.85
C THR A 455 -2.54 -8.99 2.28
N PRO A 456 -3.51 -8.47 3.04
CA PRO A 456 -4.88 -8.28 2.58
C PRO A 456 -5.00 -7.01 1.72
N MET A 457 -4.73 -7.19 0.43
CA MET A 457 -4.84 -6.17 -0.62
C MET A 457 -5.98 -6.50 -1.60
N TRP A 458 -6.46 -5.51 -2.36
CA TRP A 458 -7.52 -5.72 -3.34
C TRP A 458 -7.01 -6.48 -4.58
N PRO A 459 -7.76 -7.46 -5.12
CA PRO A 459 -9.00 -8.05 -4.60
C PRO A 459 -8.81 -9.28 -3.69
N ILE A 460 -7.59 -9.63 -3.27
CA ILE A 460 -7.29 -10.82 -2.43
C ILE A 460 -8.16 -10.86 -1.17
N ALA A 461 -8.22 -9.75 -0.40
CA ALA A 461 -9.00 -9.70 0.84
C ALA A 461 -10.53 -9.68 0.61
N TRP A 462 -10.97 -9.34 -0.60
CA TRP A 462 -12.39 -9.24 -0.97
C TRP A 462 -12.94 -10.50 -1.65
N PHE A 463 -12.08 -11.42 -2.10
CA PHE A 463 -12.47 -12.77 -2.51
C PHE A 463 -12.53 -13.74 -1.32
N ARG A 464 -13.31 -13.39 -0.28
CA ARG A 464 -13.57 -14.25 0.89
C ARG A 464 -14.27 -15.56 0.51
N ARG A 465 -14.04 -16.61 1.30
CA ARG A 465 -14.78 -17.88 1.16
C ARG A 465 -16.21 -17.72 1.73
N PRO A 466 -17.22 -18.38 1.15
CA PRO A 466 -18.55 -18.43 1.76
C PRO A 466 -18.48 -19.02 3.18
N GLY A 467 -18.99 -18.28 4.16
CA GLY A 467 -19.06 -18.70 5.57
C GLY A 467 -18.01 -18.08 6.51
N GLU A 468 -17.05 -17.30 6.02
CA GLU A 468 -16.20 -16.48 6.88
C GLU A 468 -16.97 -15.21 7.26
N GLN A 469 -17.46 -15.14 8.51
CA GLN A 469 -18.17 -13.96 9.03
C GLN A 469 -17.26 -12.73 9.03
N ASP A 470 -17.87 -11.55 8.96
CA ASP A 470 -17.15 -10.30 9.17
C ASP A 470 -16.62 -10.24 10.61
N SER A 471 -15.32 -10.45 10.74
CA SER A 471 -14.56 -10.03 11.92
C SER A 471 -14.64 -8.50 12.00
N ASP A 472 -15.36 -7.97 12.99
CA ASP A 472 -15.45 -6.53 13.21
C ASP A 472 -14.04 -5.89 13.32
N GLY A 473 -13.82 -4.82 12.56
CA GLY A 473 -12.62 -3.99 12.63
C GLY A 473 -11.37 -4.50 11.88
N LEU A 474 -10.24 -3.88 12.20
CA LEU A 474 -8.93 -4.01 11.54
C LEU A 474 -8.32 -5.42 11.43
N GLU A 475 -8.96 -6.44 12.04
CA GLU A 475 -8.61 -7.86 11.92
C GLU A 475 -8.57 -8.38 10.47
N PHE A 476 -9.36 -7.80 9.55
CA PHE A 476 -9.30 -8.17 8.14
C PHE A 476 -8.04 -7.63 7.43
N LEU A 477 -7.36 -6.62 8.00
CA LEU A 477 -6.13 -6.02 7.46
C LEU A 477 -4.84 -6.69 7.99
N LYS A 478 -4.95 -7.70 8.87
CA LYS A 478 -3.80 -8.51 9.30
C LYS A 478 -3.40 -9.53 8.22
N PRO A 479 -2.13 -9.60 7.80
CA PRO A 479 -1.64 -10.66 6.91
C PRO A 479 -1.80 -12.05 7.51
N ARG A 480 -2.04 -13.03 6.65
CA ARG A 480 -2.26 -14.43 7.05
C ARG A 480 -1.52 -15.39 6.11
N CYS A 481 -1.06 -16.50 6.65
CA CYS A 481 -0.53 -17.60 5.84
C CYS A 481 -1.67 -18.25 5.04
N MET A 482 -1.64 -18.11 3.71
CA MET A 482 -2.61 -18.72 2.80
C MET A 482 -2.04 -19.96 2.11
N ARG A 483 -2.80 -21.07 2.15
CA ARG A 483 -2.39 -22.35 1.59
C ARG A 483 -2.48 -22.36 0.06
N MET A 484 -1.39 -22.75 -0.59
CA MET A 484 -1.23 -22.86 -2.04
C MET A 484 -1.58 -24.26 -2.56
N ALA A 485 -2.74 -24.80 -2.15
CA ALA A 485 -3.15 -26.15 -2.49
C ALA A 485 -3.72 -26.23 -3.92
N VAL A 486 -3.22 -27.16 -4.72
CA VAL A 486 -3.76 -27.53 -6.04
C VAL A 486 -4.56 -28.83 -5.87
N GLY A 487 -5.88 -28.75 -6.08
CA GLY A 487 -6.81 -29.89 -5.99
C GLY A 487 -7.72 -29.89 -4.74
N PRO A 488 -8.70 -30.82 -4.67
CA PRO A 488 -9.55 -30.99 -3.50
C PRO A 488 -8.73 -31.37 -2.27
N ARG A 489 -9.22 -31.03 -1.07
CA ARG A 489 -8.66 -31.59 0.17
C ARG A 489 -8.91 -33.11 0.15
N LEU A 490 -7.84 -33.89 0.15
CA LEU A 490 -7.86 -35.31 0.54
C LEU A 490 -8.17 -35.43 2.04
#